data_AF-A0A8S3CME5-F1
#
_entry.id   AF-A0A8S3CME5-F1
#
_cell.length_a   1.000
_cell.length_b   1.000
_cell.length_c   1.000
_cell.angle_alpha   90.00
_cell.angle_beta   90.00
_cell.angle_gamma   90.00
#
_symmetry.space_group_name_H-M   'P 1'
#
loop_
_entity.id
_entity.type
_entity.pdbx_description
1 polymer ?
#
loop_
_entity_poly.entity_id
_entity_poly.type
_entity_poly.pdbx_seq_one_letter_code
_entity_poly.pdbx_strand_id
1 'polypeptide(L)' 'DIVMEVNLSAIRSLESVQLHMNSLTPEQLNNFQLDDQLGGQSTFTQRQAVQRIYGERASEIIDGLKRNPRVAVPIVLKR' A
#
# COMPACT_ATOMS: atom_id res chain seq x y z
N ASP A 1 -8.37 17.35 -11.75
CA ASP A 1 -8.60 17.29 -10.29
C ASP A 1 -7.41 16.58 -9.67
N ILE A 2 -6.61 17.29 -8.87
CA ILE A 2 -5.33 16.79 -8.35
C ILE A 2 -5.55 15.57 -7.43
N VAL A 3 -6.72 15.47 -6.81
CA VAL A 3 -7.06 14.40 -5.85
C VAL A 3 -7.27 13.07 -6.57
N MET A 4 -7.95 13.06 -7.72
CA MET A 4 -8.12 11.84 -8.52
C MET A 4 -6.78 11.30 -9.04
N GLU A 5 -5.86 12.17 -9.43
CA GLU A 5 -4.53 11.79 -9.91
C GLU A 5 -3.68 11.16 -8.81
N VAL A 6 -3.73 11.75 -7.60
CA VAL A 6 -3.11 11.21 -6.39
C VAL A 6 -3.68 9.84 -6.02
N ASN A 7 -5.00 9.66 -6.08
CA ASN A 7 -5.63 8.38 -5.79
C ASN A 7 -5.23 7.31 -6.80
N LEU A 8 -5.24 7.64 -8.10
CA LEU A 8 -4.84 6.71 -9.15
C LEU A 8 -3.38 6.29 -9.01
N SER A 9 -2.50 7.25 -8.69
CA SER A 9 -1.08 7.00 -8.42
C SER A 9 -0.90 6.08 -7.21
N ALA A 10 -1.63 6.33 -6.11
CA ALA A 10 -1.58 5.49 -4.92
C ALA A 10 -2.04 4.05 -5.18
N ILE A 11 -3.14 3.86 -5.93
CA ILE A 11 -3.65 2.53 -6.32
C ILE A 11 -2.61 1.82 -7.20
N ARG A 12 -2.07 2.48 -8.22
CA ARG A 12 -1.07 1.89 -9.12
C ARG A 12 0.20 1.47 -8.38
N SER A 13 0.67 2.28 -7.43
CA SER A 13 1.80 1.91 -6.59
C SER A 13 1.48 0.70 -5.71
N LEU A 14 0.29 0.62 -5.11
CA LEU A 14 -0.14 -0.56 -4.35
C LEU A 14 -0.26 -1.80 -5.24
N GLU A 15 -0.78 -1.68 -6.45
CA GLU A 15 -0.84 -2.78 -7.42
C GLU A 15 0.55 -3.25 -7.82
N SER A 16 1.48 -2.33 -8.09
CA SER A 16 2.87 -2.67 -8.42
C SER A 16 3.55 -3.41 -7.27
N VAL A 17 3.35 -2.95 -6.03
CA VAL A 17 3.81 -3.64 -4.81
C VAL A 17 3.17 -5.03 -4.71
N GLN A 18 1.86 -5.17 -4.95
CA GLN A 18 1.19 -6.47 -4.93
C GLN A 18 1.75 -7.43 -5.97
N LEU A 19 1.99 -6.94 -7.19
CA LEU A 19 2.51 -7.74 -8.30
C LEU A 19 3.95 -8.19 -8.01
N HIS A 20 4.76 -7.28 -7.47
CA HIS A 20 6.11 -7.59 -7.02
C HIS A 20 6.08 -8.64 -5.91
N MET A 21 5.22 -8.47 -4.89
CA MET A 21 5.03 -9.45 -3.82
C MET A 21 4.56 -10.82 -4.33
N ASN A 22 3.65 -10.88 -5.29
CA ASN A 22 3.21 -12.14 -5.89
C ASN A 22 4.32 -12.86 -6.68
N SER A 23 5.32 -12.12 -7.16
CA SER A 23 6.49 -12.68 -7.84
C SER A 23 7.60 -13.13 -6.89
N LEU A 24 7.55 -12.72 -5.61
CA LEU A 24 8.53 -13.10 -4.59
C LEU A 24 8.20 -14.46 -3.98
N THR A 25 9.23 -15.20 -3.60
CA THR A 25 9.05 -16.45 -2.85
C THR A 25 8.54 -16.17 -1.43
N PRO A 26 7.86 -17.12 -0.77
CA PRO A 26 7.38 -16.94 0.59
C PRO A 26 8.50 -16.57 1.60
N GLU A 27 9.73 -17.02 1.36
CA GLU A 27 10.90 -16.67 2.18
C GLU A 27 11.34 -15.22 1.97
N GLN A 28 11.38 -14.77 0.72
CA GLN A 28 11.68 -13.37 0.38
C GLN A 28 10.57 -12.43 0.85
N LEU A 29 9.31 -12.85 0.74
CA LEU A 29 8.15 -12.14 1.25
C LEU A 29 8.18 -11.97 2.77
N ASN A 30 8.65 -12.97 3.51
CA ASN A 30 8.72 -12.91 4.97
C ASN A 30 9.82 -11.93 5.43
N ASN A 31 10.86 -11.76 4.62
CA ASN A 31 11.88 -10.72 4.78
C ASN A 31 11.53 -9.40 4.06
N PHE A 32 10.41 -9.35 3.32
CA PHE A 32 9.99 -8.16 2.59
C PHE A 32 9.31 -7.20 3.56
N GLN A 33 10.09 -6.26 4.07
CA GLN A 33 9.56 -5.11 4.77
C GLN A 33 9.39 -3.97 3.77
N LEU A 34 8.19 -3.38 3.72
CA LEU A 34 8.06 -2.06 3.11
C LEU A 34 8.78 -1.09 4.03
N ASP A 35 10.00 -0.72 3.65
CA ASP A 35 10.69 0.43 4.20
C ASP A 35 9.78 1.66 4.09
N ASP A 36 9.96 2.66 4.96
CA ASP A 36 8.92 3.66 5.32
C ASP A 36 8.32 4.37 4.07
N GLN A 37 8.99 4.29 2.92
CA GLN A 37 8.63 4.78 1.60
C GLN A 37 7.53 4.04 0.81
N LEU A 38 6.94 2.94 1.30
CA LEU A 38 5.83 2.26 0.60
C LEU A 38 6.08 1.93 -0.90
N GLY A 39 7.34 1.79 -1.33
CA GLY A 39 7.69 1.49 -2.74
C GLY A 39 7.82 2.69 -3.69
N GLY A 40 7.75 3.94 -3.21
CA GLY A 40 8.23 5.12 -3.96
C GLY A 40 7.20 6.17 -4.39
N GLN A 41 7.67 7.43 -4.33
CA GLN A 41 7.00 8.74 -4.49
C GLN A 41 6.01 9.12 -3.37
N SER A 42 6.59 9.63 -2.26
CA SER A 42 5.95 10.35 -1.16
C SER A 42 4.86 9.61 -0.38
N THR A 43 5.30 9.03 0.75
CA THR A 43 4.49 8.41 1.81
C THR A 43 3.29 9.24 2.23
N PHE A 44 3.44 10.56 2.25
CA PHE A 44 2.37 11.49 2.63
C PHE A 44 1.18 11.45 1.67
N THR A 45 1.45 11.44 0.36
CA THR A 45 0.43 11.41 -0.70
C THR A 45 -0.35 10.10 -0.67
N GLN A 46 0.37 8.99 -0.50
CA GLN A 46 -0.22 7.65 -0.44
C GLN A 46 -1.04 7.45 0.84
N ARG A 47 -0.54 7.95 1.98
CA ARG A 47 -1.24 7.91 3.26
C ARG A 47 -2.54 8.73 3.19
N GLN A 48 -2.52 9.89 2.53
CA GLN A 48 -3.71 10.72 2.32
C GLN A 48 -4.72 10.07 1.36
N ALA A 49 -4.27 9.41 0.30
CA ALA A 49 -5.13 8.65 -0.60
C ALA A 49 -5.82 7.48 0.13
N VAL A 50 -5.06 6.70 0.91
CA VAL A 50 -5.61 5.60 1.73
C VAL A 50 -6.58 6.16 2.79
N GLN A 51 -6.27 7.27 3.45
CA GLN A 51 -7.20 7.94 4.36
C GLN A 51 -8.50 8.40 3.70
N ARG A 52 -8.46 8.87 2.46
CA ARG A 52 -9.68 9.23 1.73
C ARG A 52 -10.50 8.01 1.30
N ILE A 53 -9.85 6.93 0.86
CA ILE A 53 -10.54 5.72 0.37
C ILE A 53 -11.11 4.91 1.55
N TYR A 54 -10.37 4.82 2.66
CA TYR A 54 -10.69 3.95 3.79
C TYR A 54 -11.26 4.67 5.01
N GLY A 55 -11.25 6.01 5.01
CA GLY A 55 -11.76 6.82 6.11
C GLY A 55 -11.06 6.47 7.44
N GLU A 56 -11.86 6.19 8.47
CA GLU A 56 -11.37 5.86 9.80
C GLU A 56 -10.53 4.57 9.87
N ARG A 57 -10.78 3.61 8.95
CA ARG A 57 -10.02 2.34 8.90
C ARG A 57 -8.65 2.48 8.25
N ALA A 58 -8.35 3.63 7.65
CA ALA A 58 -7.08 3.85 6.98
C ALA A 58 -5.89 3.70 7.93
N SER A 59 -6.02 4.18 9.17
CA SER A 59 -4.97 4.07 10.18
C SER A 59 -4.64 2.62 10.53
N GLU A 60 -5.65 1.76 10.69
CA GLU A 60 -5.45 0.31 10.88
C GLU A 60 -4.80 -0.34 9.66
N ILE A 61 -5.18 0.07 8.45
CA ILE A 61 -4.57 -0.45 7.22
C ILE A 61 -3.12 -0.01 7.09
N ILE A 62 -2.79 1.24 7.42
CA ILE A 62 -1.41 1.75 7.39
C ILE A 62 -0.55 1.00 8.41
N ASP A 63 -1.08 0.75 9.61
CA ASP A 63 -0.39 -0.05 10.64
C ASP A 63 -0.19 -1.49 10.17
N GLY A 64 -1.23 -2.10 9.57
CA GLY A 64 -1.16 -3.42 8.95
C GLY A 64 -0.18 -3.50 7.77
N LEU A 65 -0.07 -2.44 6.97
CA LEU A 65 0.91 -2.33 5.88
C LEU A 65 2.34 -2.29 6.41
N LYS A 66 2.58 -1.59 7.53
CA LYS A 66 3.89 -1.57 8.20
C LYS A 66 4.23 -2.90 8.84
N ARG A 67 3.24 -3.54 9.46
CA ARG A 67 3.44 -4.75 10.25
C ARG A 67 3.47 -6.02 9.41
N ASN A 68 2.61 -6.11 8.40
CA ASN A 68 2.48 -7.27 7.53
C ASN A 68 1.90 -6.90 6.15
N PRO A 69 2.73 -6.33 5.26
CA PRO A 69 2.26 -5.81 3.98
C PRO A 69 1.62 -6.86 3.07
N ARG A 70 2.08 -8.12 3.17
CA ARG A 70 1.49 -9.27 2.46
C ARG A 70 -0.01 -9.41 2.67
N VAL A 71 -0.47 -9.16 3.89
CA VAL A 71 -1.88 -9.31 4.26
C VAL A 71 -2.62 -8.01 3.96
N ALA A 72 -2.02 -6.87 4.28
CA ALA A 72 -2.67 -5.59 4.13
C ALA A 72 -2.87 -5.21 2.66
N VAL A 73 -1.85 -5.26 1.79
CA VAL A 73 -1.92 -4.86 0.36
C VAL A 73 -3.12 -5.46 -0.40
N PRO A 74 -3.34 -6.79 -0.41
CA PRO A 74 -4.48 -7.37 -1.11
C PRO A 74 -5.84 -7.04 -0.45
N ILE A 75 -5.88 -6.72 0.85
CA ILE A 75 -7.10 -6.21 1.51
C ILE A 75 -7.41 -4.80 1.00
N VAL A 76 -6.39 -3.98 0.73
CA VAL A 76 -6.53 -2.62 0.18
C VAL A 76 -6.89 -2.60 -1.31
N LEU A 77 -6.68 -3.70 -2.03
CA LEU A 77 -6.94 -3.79 -3.47
C LEU A 77 -8.21 -4.59 -3.82
N LYS A 78 -8.68 -5.48 -2.93
CA LYS A 78 -9.89 -6.30 -3.17
C LYS A 78 -11.23 -5.58 -2.96
N ARG A 79 -11.23 -4.25 -2.82
CA ARG A 79 -12.42 -3.48 -2.45
C ARG A 79 -12.91 -2.58 -3.57
#